data_AF-A0A7L4YP26-F1
#
_entry.id   AF-A0A7L4YP26-F1
#
_cell.length_a   1.000
_cell.length_b   1.000
_cell.length_c   1.000
_cell.angle_alpha   90.00
_cell.angle_beta   90.00
_cell.angle_gamma   90.00
#
_symmetry.space_group_name_H-M   'P 1'
#
loop_
_entity.id
_entity.type
_entity.pdbx_description
1 polymer ?
#
loop_
_entity_poly.entity_id
_entity_poly.type
_entity_poly.pdbx_seq_one_letter_code
_entity_poly.pdbx_strand_id
1 'polypeptide(L)'
;MMTSEKPQATNRQQLRSQAVGRDGYVRVHPTWSGSRQVHMGDAPGIGRQIGWLLGAMIGAPIMLSIGWDLAFWQILLGIAITSIIGAALAHVVFGLVWSRIKREVPATNPRTVEARDLQVGDWMMTQDDGTNRAMRVEVAPESIPDPLAETREPQETVSLRTSTGRALILPAAQDVTVVDLPEGTEPRAK
;
A
#
# COMPACT_ATOMS: atom_id res chain seq x y z
N MET A 1 11.05 38.63 42.98
CA MET A 1 10.11 38.99 41.90
C MET A 1 10.51 38.20 40.68
N MET A 2 9.53 37.55 40.04
CA MET A 2 9.67 36.35 39.21
C MET A 2 10.49 36.54 37.93
N THR A 3 11.31 35.52 37.65
CA THR A 3 11.89 35.19 36.34
C THR A 3 10.76 34.90 35.34
N SER A 4 10.75 35.59 34.21
CA SER A 4 9.87 35.26 33.08
C SER A 4 10.74 34.71 31.95
N GLU A 5 11.12 33.44 32.08
CA GLU A 5 11.50 32.63 30.92
C GLU A 5 10.21 32.21 30.22
N LYS A 6 9.97 32.73 29.01
CA LYS A 6 8.90 32.24 28.15
C LYS A 6 9.24 30.82 27.66
N PRO A 7 8.27 29.89 27.63
CA PRO A 7 8.53 28.52 27.25
C PRO A 7 8.70 28.34 25.74
N GLN A 8 9.72 27.53 25.40
CA GLN A 8 9.78 26.53 24.33
C GLN A 8 9.21 26.90 22.95
N ALA A 9 10.13 27.27 22.04
CA ALA A 9 9.97 26.95 20.62
C ALA A 9 10.31 25.47 20.37
N THR A 10 9.51 24.55 20.90
CA THR A 10 9.70 23.09 20.71
C THR A 10 8.50 22.51 19.98
N ASN A 11 8.27 22.91 18.73
CA ASN A 11 7.26 22.20 17.90
C ASN A 11 7.35 22.37 16.38
N ARG A 12 8.42 22.94 15.83
CA ARG A 12 8.62 22.99 14.36
C ARG A 12 9.61 21.97 13.82
N GLN A 13 10.43 21.35 14.68
CA GLN A 13 11.41 20.33 14.26
C GLN A 13 10.93 18.88 14.44
N GLN A 14 9.79 18.65 15.11
CA GLN A 14 9.26 17.30 15.36
C GLN A 14 8.32 16.75 14.27
N LEU A 15 8.00 17.55 13.26
CA LEU A 15 7.51 17.07 11.95
C LEU A 15 8.68 16.65 11.05
N ARG A 16 9.69 15.97 11.60
CA ARG A 16 10.53 15.08 10.78
C ARG A 16 9.60 13.95 10.35
N SER A 17 8.99 14.13 9.18
CA SER A 17 8.14 13.17 8.49
C SER A 17 8.81 11.80 8.57
N GLN A 18 8.28 10.89 9.38
CA GLN A 18 8.73 9.51 9.33
C GLN A 18 8.49 9.02 7.90
N ALA A 19 9.54 8.52 7.26
CA ALA A 19 9.42 7.91 5.95
C ALA A 19 8.53 6.66 6.02
N VAL A 20 8.56 5.96 7.15
CA VAL A 20 7.63 4.87 7.47
C VAL A 20 6.30 5.47 7.92
N GLY A 21 5.22 5.18 7.18
CA GLY A 21 3.88 5.54 7.60
C GLY A 21 3.43 4.77 8.84
N ARG A 22 2.33 5.21 9.47
CA ARG A 22 1.66 4.49 10.57
C ARG A 22 1.35 3.01 10.23
N ASP A 23 1.16 2.74 8.95
CA ASP A 23 0.86 1.42 8.38
C ASP A 23 2.11 0.52 8.25
N GLY A 24 3.28 1.01 8.64
CA GLY A 24 4.52 0.23 8.68
C GLY A 24 5.21 0.03 7.34
N TYR A 25 4.83 0.74 6.28
CA TYR A 25 5.52 0.75 4.99
C TYR A 25 6.03 2.16 4.63
N VAL A 26 7.01 2.21 3.73
CA VAL A 26 7.58 3.43 3.14
C VAL A 26 7.13 3.53 1.69
N ARG A 27 6.76 4.72 1.21
CA ARG A 27 6.55 4.93 -0.24
C ARG A 27 7.89 5.20 -0.91
N VAL A 28 8.15 4.48 -1.99
CA VAL A 28 9.45 4.54 -2.66
C VAL A 28 9.30 4.91 -4.12
N HIS A 29 10.25 5.68 -4.65
CA HIS A 29 10.41 5.82 -6.09
C HIS A 29 11.68 5.07 -6.51
N PRO A 30 11.58 4.09 -7.42
CA PRO A 30 12.76 3.44 -7.98
C PRO A 30 13.65 4.45 -8.70
N THR A 31 14.95 4.42 -8.42
CA THR A 31 15.93 5.30 -9.09
C THR A 31 16.52 4.68 -10.36
N TRP A 32 16.18 3.42 -10.67
CA TRP A 32 16.70 2.68 -11.81
C TRP A 32 15.68 2.59 -12.95
N SER A 33 16.19 2.51 -14.19
CA SER A 33 15.36 2.34 -15.38
C SER A 33 14.89 0.89 -15.53
N GLY A 34 13.64 0.69 -15.97
CA GLY A 34 13.04 -0.65 -16.16
C GLY A 34 12.31 -1.19 -14.92
N SER A 35 12.12 -0.35 -13.89
CA SER A 35 11.59 -0.74 -12.59
C SER A 35 10.10 -1.10 -12.60
N ARG A 36 9.79 -2.35 -12.89
CA ARG A 36 8.58 -3.01 -12.38
C ARG A 36 8.95 -4.40 -11.96
N GLN A 37 9.08 -4.65 -10.66
CA GLN A 37 8.93 -6.00 -10.13
C GLN A 37 8.29 -5.96 -8.75
N VAL A 38 7.45 -6.90 -8.34
CA VAL A 38 6.64 -7.96 -9.03
C VAL A 38 5.59 -8.51 -8.04
N HIS A 39 5.69 -8.16 -6.76
CA HIS A 39 4.72 -8.55 -5.76
C HIS A 39 3.56 -7.53 -5.70
N MET A 40 2.45 -7.88 -6.36
CA MET A 40 1.16 -7.24 -6.10
C MET A 40 0.75 -7.62 -4.69
N GLY A 41 0.73 -6.65 -3.78
CA GLY A 41 0.04 -6.82 -2.52
C GLY A 41 -1.45 -6.97 -2.82
N ASP A 42 -2.04 -8.10 -2.46
CA ASP A 42 -3.49 -8.33 -2.57
C ASP A 42 -4.23 -7.39 -1.61
N ALA A 43 -4.46 -6.16 -2.05
CA ALA A 43 -5.40 -5.25 -1.43
C ALA A 43 -6.08 -4.44 -2.54
N PRO A 44 -7.37 -4.69 -2.85
CA PRO A 44 -8.12 -3.76 -3.68
C PRO A 44 -8.12 -2.40 -2.98
N GLY A 45 -7.50 -1.41 -3.62
CA GLY A 45 -7.29 -0.12 -3.02
C GLY A 45 -8.48 0.51 -2.36
N ILE A 46 -8.25 1.05 -1.17
CA ILE A 46 -9.22 1.84 -0.42
C ILE A 46 -9.83 2.92 -1.32
N GLY A 47 -9.03 3.56 -2.20
CA GLY A 47 -9.52 4.54 -3.17
C GLY A 47 -10.54 3.98 -4.16
N ARG A 48 -10.34 2.75 -4.65
CA ARG A 48 -11.29 2.09 -5.56
C ARG A 48 -12.59 1.76 -4.85
N GLN A 49 -12.51 1.18 -3.64
CA GLN A 49 -13.68 0.82 -2.83
C GLN A 49 -14.54 2.03 -2.47
N ILE A 50 -13.90 3.11 -2.00
CA ILE A 50 -14.58 4.38 -1.72
C ILE A 50 -15.21 4.95 -3.01
N GLY A 51 -14.51 4.87 -4.13
CA GLY A 51 -15.01 5.33 -5.42
C GLY A 51 -16.26 4.58 -5.90
N TRP A 52 -16.31 3.25 -5.75
CA TRP A 52 -17.50 2.44 -6.04
C TRP A 52 -18.69 2.95 -5.21
N LEU A 53 -18.52 3.07 -3.90
CA LEU A 53 -19.58 3.49 -2.98
C LEU A 53 -20.06 4.92 -3.28
N LEU A 54 -19.13 5.85 -3.48
CA LEU A 54 -19.45 7.24 -3.77
C LEU A 54 -20.17 7.40 -5.12
N GLY A 55 -19.70 6.71 -6.16
CA GLY A 55 -20.32 6.73 -7.47
C GLY A 55 -21.73 6.12 -7.47
N ALA A 56 -21.98 5.10 -6.64
CA ALA A 56 -23.32 4.56 -6.43
C ALA A 56 -24.21 5.52 -5.63
N MET A 57 -23.68 6.14 -4.57
CA MET A 57 -24.39 7.12 -3.73
C MET A 57 -24.79 8.37 -4.50
N ILE A 58 -24.01 8.81 -5.48
CA ILE A 58 -24.34 9.95 -6.35
C ILE A 58 -25.26 9.51 -7.50
N GLY A 59 -24.99 8.33 -8.09
CA GLY A 59 -25.79 7.81 -9.20
C GLY A 59 -27.24 7.52 -8.84
N ALA A 60 -27.47 6.92 -7.67
CA ALA A 60 -28.82 6.57 -7.21
C ALA A 60 -29.79 7.76 -7.17
N PRO A 61 -29.51 8.88 -6.50
CA PRO A 61 -30.41 10.03 -6.48
C PRO A 61 -30.58 10.68 -7.85
N ILE A 62 -29.54 10.72 -8.70
CA ILE A 62 -29.64 11.23 -10.07
C ILE A 62 -30.62 10.37 -10.88
N MET A 63 -30.42 9.06 -10.88
CA MET A 63 -31.26 8.12 -11.63
C MET A 63 -32.70 8.09 -11.11
N LEU A 64 -32.91 8.23 -9.80
CA LEU A 64 -34.25 8.35 -9.21
C LEU A 64 -34.92 9.69 -9.54
N SER A 65 -34.15 10.77 -9.70
CA SER A 65 -34.69 12.09 -10.04
C SER A 65 -35.13 12.20 -11.49
N ILE A 66 -34.44 11.51 -12.41
CA ILE A 66 -34.76 11.48 -13.85
C ILE A 66 -35.58 10.25 -14.26
N GLY A 67 -35.72 9.29 -13.36
CA GLY A 67 -36.22 7.93 -13.66
C GLY A 67 -37.73 7.76 -13.64
N TRP A 68 -38.50 8.84 -13.76
CA TRP A 68 -39.97 8.77 -13.74
C TRP A 68 -40.50 7.88 -14.88
N ASP A 69 -39.77 7.81 -15.99
CA ASP A 69 -40.09 6.99 -17.17
C ASP A 69 -39.11 5.83 -17.41
N LEU A 70 -38.15 5.60 -16.50
CA LEU A 70 -37.13 4.56 -16.66
C LEU A 70 -37.59 3.25 -16.04
N ALA A 71 -37.34 2.15 -16.75
CA ALA A 71 -37.49 0.81 -16.19
C ALA A 71 -36.46 0.61 -15.07
N PHE A 72 -36.82 -0.19 -14.06
CA PHE A 72 -35.94 -0.52 -12.92
C PHE A 72 -34.52 -0.95 -13.36
N TRP A 73 -34.41 -1.77 -14.41
CA TRP A 73 -33.12 -2.22 -14.95
C TRP A 73 -32.26 -1.10 -15.52
N GLN A 74 -32.87 -0.05 -16.10
CA GLN A 74 -32.15 1.12 -16.61
C GLN A 74 -31.62 1.98 -15.47
N ILE A 75 -32.38 2.09 -14.37
CA ILE A 75 -31.94 2.77 -13.14
C ILE A 75 -30.74 2.01 -12.54
N LEU A 76 -30.83 0.68 -12.43
CA LEU A 76 -29.72 -0.15 -11.96
C LEU A 76 -28.48 -0.03 -12.85
N LEU A 77 -28.65 -0.07 -14.17
CA LEU A 77 -27.54 0.10 -15.11
C LEU A 77 -26.89 1.48 -14.97
N GLY A 78 -27.70 2.53 -14.81
CA GLY A 78 -27.21 3.88 -14.56
C GLY A 78 -26.37 3.98 -13.28
N ILE A 79 -26.85 3.40 -12.18
CA ILE A 79 -26.13 3.35 -10.90
C ILE A 79 -24.83 2.55 -11.04
N ALA A 80 -24.85 1.42 -11.74
CA ALA A 80 -23.65 0.63 -11.99
C ALA A 80 -22.60 1.41 -12.79
N ILE A 81 -23.03 2.13 -13.84
CA ILE A 81 -22.14 2.96 -14.66
C ILE A 81 -21.53 4.10 -13.83
N THR A 82 -22.33 4.85 -13.08
CA THR A 82 -21.80 5.93 -12.23
C THR A 82 -20.87 5.41 -11.13
N SER A 83 -21.13 4.21 -10.61
CA SER A 83 -20.28 3.54 -9.63
C SER A 83 -18.92 3.14 -10.23
N ILE A 84 -18.89 2.59 -11.45
CA ILE A 84 -17.64 2.30 -12.18
C ILE A 84 -16.84 3.58 -12.44
N ILE A 85 -17.51 4.65 -12.91
CA ILE A 85 -16.86 5.94 -13.16
C ILE A 85 -16.29 6.51 -11.85
N GLY A 86 -17.07 6.45 -10.77
CA GLY A 86 -16.62 6.87 -9.43
C GLY A 86 -15.39 6.10 -8.97
N ALA A 87 -15.35 4.78 -9.18
CA ALA A 87 -14.20 3.94 -8.85
C ALA A 87 -12.94 4.34 -9.64
N ALA A 88 -13.08 4.60 -10.95
CA ALA A 88 -11.97 5.00 -11.80
C ALA A 88 -11.43 6.40 -11.40
N LEU A 89 -12.32 7.37 -11.20
CA LEU A 89 -11.96 8.72 -10.78
C LEU A 89 -11.29 8.72 -9.41
N ALA A 90 -11.87 8.03 -8.43
CA ALA A 90 -11.32 7.95 -7.09
C ALA A 90 -9.96 7.24 -7.09
N HIS A 91 -9.77 6.19 -7.89
CA HIS A 91 -8.46 5.55 -8.02
C HIS A 91 -7.37 6.53 -8.49
N VAL A 92 -7.66 7.33 -9.52
CA VAL A 92 -6.72 8.33 -10.04
C VAL A 92 -6.48 9.47 -9.05
N VAL A 93 -7.55 10.04 -8.50
CA VAL A 93 -7.47 11.17 -7.55
C VAL A 93 -6.78 10.76 -6.27
N PHE A 94 -7.09 9.58 -5.74
CA PHE A 94 -6.47 9.08 -4.52
C PHE A 94 -4.98 8.81 -4.74
N GLY A 95 -4.59 8.24 -5.89
CA GLY A 95 -3.18 8.13 -6.28
C GLY A 95 -2.46 9.47 -6.30
N LEU A 96 -3.08 10.51 -6.86
CA LEU A 96 -2.52 11.87 -6.94
C LEU A 96 -2.45 12.59 -5.58
N VAL A 97 -3.48 12.46 -4.75
CA VAL A 97 -3.55 13.08 -3.42
C VAL A 97 -2.54 12.41 -2.50
N TRP A 98 -2.49 11.07 -2.51
CA TRP A 98 -1.56 10.31 -1.68
C TRP A 98 -0.11 10.53 -2.10
N SER A 99 0.15 10.73 -3.39
CA SER A 99 1.50 11.09 -3.89
C SER A 99 2.00 12.42 -3.34
N ARG A 100 1.09 13.37 -3.06
CA ARG A 100 1.43 14.67 -2.48
C ARG A 100 1.58 14.64 -0.95
N ILE A 101 0.85 13.76 -0.26
CA ILE A 101 0.80 13.74 1.21
C ILE A 101 1.91 12.85 1.80
N LYS A 102 2.11 11.64 1.27
CA LYS A 102 3.14 10.73 1.78
C LYS A 102 4.42 10.91 0.97
N ARG A 103 5.44 11.45 1.64
CA ARG A 103 6.78 11.69 1.09
C ARG A 103 7.34 10.39 0.49
N GLU A 104 7.76 10.48 -0.76
CA GLU A 104 8.43 9.38 -1.46
C GLU A 104 9.93 9.47 -1.22
N VAL A 105 10.55 8.32 -1.04
CA VAL A 105 11.98 8.19 -0.77
C VAL A 105 12.64 7.43 -1.93
N PRO A 106 13.84 7.82 -2.38
CA PRO A 106 14.53 7.06 -3.42
C PRO A 106 14.84 5.65 -2.93
N ALA A 107 14.45 4.65 -3.72
CA ALA A 107 14.96 3.29 -3.58
C ALA A 107 16.14 3.11 -4.53
N THR A 108 17.24 2.55 -4.01
CA THR A 108 18.49 2.34 -4.74
C THR A 108 18.93 0.89 -4.69
N ASN A 109 19.91 0.51 -5.52
CA ASN A 109 20.55 -0.81 -5.53
C ASN A 109 19.56 -1.99 -5.49
N PRO A 110 18.68 -2.13 -6.49
CA PRO A 110 17.74 -3.24 -6.51
C PRO A 110 18.51 -4.56 -6.62
N ARG A 111 18.16 -5.51 -5.75
CA ARG A 111 18.64 -6.88 -5.81
C ARG A 111 17.46 -7.85 -5.79
N THR A 112 17.54 -8.89 -6.59
CA THR A 112 16.56 -9.99 -6.57
C THR A 112 17.06 -11.05 -5.60
N VAL A 113 16.19 -11.44 -4.67
CA VAL A 113 16.45 -12.44 -3.64
C VAL A 113 15.27 -13.38 -3.62
N GLU A 114 15.48 -14.67 -3.38
CA GLU A 114 14.37 -15.60 -3.17
C GLU A 114 13.71 -15.34 -1.81
N ALA A 115 12.40 -15.55 -1.69
CA ALA A 115 11.66 -15.25 -0.47
C ALA A 115 12.21 -15.98 0.77
N ARG A 116 12.76 -17.19 0.61
CA ARG A 116 13.41 -17.95 1.69
C ARG A 116 14.74 -17.36 2.17
N ASP A 117 15.41 -16.58 1.34
CA ASP A 117 16.74 -16.02 1.62
C ASP A 117 16.69 -14.58 2.14
N LEU A 118 15.48 -14.03 2.31
CA LEU A 118 15.26 -12.71 2.91
C LEU A 118 15.84 -12.65 4.32
N GLN A 119 16.53 -11.56 4.63
CA GLN A 119 17.16 -11.33 5.93
C GLN A 119 16.40 -10.29 6.73
N VAL A 120 16.50 -10.41 8.07
CA VAL A 120 15.98 -9.37 8.98
C VAL A 120 16.68 -8.06 8.68
N GLY A 121 15.90 -7.01 8.45
CA GLY A 121 16.38 -5.69 8.06
C GLY A 121 16.26 -5.38 6.58
N ASP A 122 16.06 -6.39 5.71
CA ASP A 122 15.86 -6.16 4.28
C ASP A 122 14.61 -5.32 4.02
N TRP A 123 14.72 -4.38 3.09
CA TRP A 123 13.56 -3.62 2.58
C TRP A 123 13.03 -4.26 1.32
N MET A 124 11.98 -5.07 1.48
CA MET A 124 11.31 -5.73 0.37
C MET A 124 10.35 -4.75 -0.32
N MET A 125 10.50 -4.60 -1.63
CA MET A 125 9.64 -3.76 -2.46
C MET A 125 8.35 -4.50 -2.83
N THR A 126 7.23 -3.79 -2.71
CA THR A 126 5.89 -4.27 -3.08
C THR A 126 5.17 -3.20 -3.89
N GLN A 127 4.18 -3.60 -4.67
CA GLN A 127 3.30 -2.68 -5.37
C GLN A 127 1.87 -2.86 -4.88
N ASP A 128 1.25 -1.77 -4.45
CA ASP A 128 -0.15 -1.74 -4.05
C ASP A 128 -0.79 -0.45 -4.58
N ASP A 129 -1.93 -0.59 -5.26
CA ASP A 129 -2.64 0.47 -5.99
C ASP A 129 -1.78 1.27 -6.98
N GLY A 130 -0.86 0.59 -7.67
CA GLY A 130 0.07 1.26 -8.60
C GLY A 130 1.12 2.13 -7.91
N THR A 131 1.20 2.12 -6.58
CA THR A 131 2.24 2.79 -5.81
C THR A 131 3.30 1.80 -5.36
N ASN A 132 4.57 2.14 -5.57
CA ASN A 132 5.69 1.35 -5.06
C ASN A 132 5.87 1.64 -3.57
N ARG A 133 6.03 0.57 -2.80
CA ARG A 133 6.20 0.59 -1.36
C ARG A 133 7.38 -0.30 -0.98
N ALA A 134 7.98 -0.03 0.17
CA ALA A 134 8.96 -0.91 0.78
C ALA A 134 8.51 -1.26 2.20
N MET A 135 8.64 -2.53 2.55
CA MET A 135 8.34 -3.07 3.88
C MET A 135 9.62 -3.69 4.43
N ARG A 136 9.96 -3.39 5.69
CA ARG A 136 11.14 -3.96 6.34
C ARG A 136 10.81 -5.35 6.84
N VAL A 137 11.67 -6.32 6.58
CA VAL A 137 11.59 -7.66 7.18
C VAL A 137 11.99 -7.54 8.65
N GLU A 138 11.08 -7.88 9.57
CA GLU A 138 11.33 -7.81 11.02
C GLU A 138 11.68 -9.18 11.60
N VAL A 139 11.15 -10.24 11.01
CA VAL A 139 11.41 -11.62 11.40
C VAL A 139 11.79 -12.40 10.14
N ALA A 140 12.83 -13.22 10.26
CA ALA A 140 13.32 -14.04 9.17
C ALA A 140 12.21 -14.96 8.63
N PRO A 141 12.26 -15.35 7.35
CA PRO A 141 11.33 -16.31 6.78
C PRO A 141 11.36 -17.64 7.54
N GLU A 142 10.19 -18.12 7.93
CA GLU A 142 10.00 -19.44 8.54
C GLU A 142 9.25 -20.34 7.56
N SER A 143 9.74 -21.58 7.37
CA SER A 143 9.06 -22.57 6.53
C SER A 143 7.73 -22.96 7.17
N ILE A 144 6.66 -22.92 6.37
CA ILE A 144 5.31 -23.30 6.79
C ILE A 144 4.68 -24.25 5.76
N PRO A 145 3.70 -25.08 6.17
CA PRO A 145 2.90 -25.86 5.23
C PRO A 145 2.19 -24.93 4.22
N ASP A 146 2.11 -25.34 2.95
CA ASP A 146 1.44 -24.56 1.91
C ASP A 146 -0.05 -24.44 2.22
N PRO A 147 -0.57 -23.24 2.49
CA PRO A 147 -1.98 -23.04 2.82
C PRO A 147 -2.92 -23.40 1.66
N LEU A 148 -2.39 -23.50 0.43
CA LEU A 148 -3.17 -23.82 -0.77
C LEU A 148 -2.94 -25.25 -1.27
N ALA A 149 -2.21 -26.09 -0.54
CA ALA A 149 -1.90 -27.48 -0.93
C ALA A 149 -3.12 -28.34 -1.27
N GLU A 150 -4.30 -28.03 -0.72
CA GLU A 150 -5.55 -28.74 -1.03
C GLU A 150 -6.14 -28.39 -2.41
N THR A 151 -5.72 -27.25 -2.98
CA THR A 151 -6.29 -26.68 -4.21
C THR A 151 -5.34 -26.68 -5.40
N ARG A 152 -4.06 -27.01 -5.17
CA ARG A 152 -3.00 -27.03 -6.19
C ARG A 152 -1.87 -27.99 -5.78
N GLU A 153 -0.91 -28.20 -6.68
CA GLU A 153 0.31 -28.92 -6.32
C GLU A 153 1.01 -28.24 -5.13
N PRO A 154 1.32 -28.99 -4.06
CA PRO A 154 2.01 -28.44 -2.90
C PRO A 154 3.37 -27.89 -3.29
N GLN A 155 3.66 -26.69 -2.82
CA GLN A 155 4.96 -26.05 -2.99
C GLN A 155 5.53 -25.62 -1.64
N GLU A 156 6.85 -25.47 -1.56
CA GLU A 156 7.46 -24.93 -0.35
C GLU A 156 7.01 -23.46 -0.14
N THR A 157 6.58 -23.12 1.07
CA THR A 157 6.13 -21.78 1.43
C THR A 157 6.81 -21.27 2.67
N VAL A 158 7.04 -19.96 2.71
CA VAL A 158 7.60 -19.25 3.86
C VAL A 158 6.62 -18.21 4.37
N SER A 159 6.61 -18.04 5.70
CA SER A 159 5.93 -16.95 6.38
C SER A 159 6.98 -15.99 6.93
N LEU A 160 6.82 -14.69 6.65
CA LEU A 160 7.69 -13.65 7.18
C LEU A 160 6.88 -12.50 7.77
N ARG A 161 7.39 -11.88 8.83
CA ARG A 161 6.76 -10.70 9.43
C ARG A 161 7.45 -9.44 8.94
N THR A 162 6.65 -8.48 8.49
CA THR A 162 7.14 -7.17 8.05
C THR A 162 6.79 -6.06 9.04
N SER A 163 7.37 -4.89 8.84
CA SER A 163 7.10 -3.67 9.60
C SER A 163 5.64 -3.20 9.57
N THR A 164 4.81 -3.75 8.68
CA THR A 164 3.34 -3.54 8.70
C THR A 164 2.63 -4.30 9.82
N GLY A 165 3.33 -5.21 10.52
CA GLY A 165 2.79 -6.09 11.54
C GLY A 165 1.98 -7.27 11.00
N ARG A 166 1.81 -7.36 9.66
CA ARG A 166 1.14 -8.50 9.00
C ARG A 166 2.17 -9.54 8.58
N ALA A 167 1.82 -10.81 8.76
CA ALA A 167 2.55 -11.91 8.16
C ALA A 167 2.27 -11.95 6.65
N LEU A 168 3.33 -12.10 5.87
CA LEU A 168 3.27 -12.36 4.43
C LEU A 168 3.63 -13.83 4.21
N ILE A 169 2.80 -14.51 3.43
CA ILE A 169 3.01 -15.92 3.06
C ILE A 169 3.35 -15.93 1.58
N LEU A 170 4.51 -16.49 1.25
CA LEU A 170 5.07 -16.51 -0.11
C LEU A 170 5.56 -17.92 -0.45
N PRO A 171 5.50 -18.35 -1.73
CA PRO A 171 6.34 -19.42 -2.24
C PRO A 171 7.82 -19.19 -1.84
N ALA A 172 8.50 -20.21 -1.33
CA ALA A 172 9.88 -20.10 -0.86
C ALA A 172 10.85 -19.65 -1.97
N ALA A 173 10.66 -20.18 -3.18
CA ALA A 173 11.44 -19.84 -4.38
C ALA A 173 10.92 -18.60 -5.13
N GLN A 174 10.00 -17.82 -4.55
CA GLN A 174 9.53 -16.60 -5.21
C GLN A 174 10.62 -15.53 -5.20
N ASP A 175 10.95 -15.02 -6.38
CA ASP A 175 11.81 -13.84 -6.53
C ASP A 175 11.12 -12.59 -5.97
N VAL A 176 11.80 -11.93 -5.03
CA VAL A 176 11.41 -10.65 -4.45
C VAL A 176 12.49 -9.60 -4.68
N THR A 177 12.08 -8.35 -4.87
CA THR A 177 13.01 -7.24 -5.03
C THR A 177 13.31 -6.63 -3.66
N VAL A 178 14.56 -6.64 -3.25
CA VAL A 178 15.05 -5.93 -2.08
C VAL A 178 15.78 -4.66 -2.53
N VAL A 179 15.61 -3.59 -1.78
CA VAL A 179 16.16 -2.26 -2.09
C VAL A 179 16.89 -1.67 -0.90
N ASP A 180 17.73 -0.69 -1.17
CA ASP A 180 18.30 0.16 -0.12
C ASP A 180 17.51 1.47 -0.04
N LEU A 181 17.26 1.93 1.19
CA LEU A 181 16.61 3.21 1.48
C LEU A 181 17.60 4.15 2.21
N PRO A 182 17.45 5.47 2.08
CA PRO A 182 18.24 6.47 2.80
C PRO A 182 18.25 6.25 4.31
N GLU A 183 19.38 6.56 4.93
CA GLU A 183 19.55 6.52 6.38
C GLU A 183 18.47 7.35 7.10
N GLY A 184 17.97 6.83 8.24
CA GLY A 184 16.89 7.46 8.99
C GLY A 184 15.48 7.12 8.50
N THR A 185 15.35 6.23 7.52
CA THR A 185 14.06 5.67 7.04
C THR A 185 13.52 4.54 7.95
N GLU A 186 14.18 4.25 9.06
CA GLU A 186 13.82 3.12 9.93
C GLU A 186 12.49 3.32 10.68
N PRO A 187 11.70 2.25 10.88
CA PRO A 187 10.56 2.27 11.80
C PRO A 187 11.05 2.58 13.21
N ARG A 188 10.32 3.41 13.98
CA ARG A 188 10.62 3.51 15.41
C ARG A 188 10.37 2.15 16.06
N ALA A 189 11.37 1.62 16.75
CA ALA A 189 11.18 0.53 17.69
C ALA A 189 10.03 0.92 18.64
N LYS A 190 9.00 0.07 18.70
CA LYS A 190 7.92 0.20 19.69
C LYS A 190 8.40 -0.28 21.05
#